data_AF-A0A7R9QSV6-F1
#
_entry.id   AF-A0A7R9QSV6-F1
#
_cell.length_a   1.000
_cell.length_b   1.000
_cell.length_c   1.000
_cell.angle_alpha   90.00
_cell.angle_beta   90.00
_cell.angle_gamma   90.00
#
_symmetry.space_group_name_H-M   'P 1'
#
loop_
_entity.id
_entity.type
_entity.pdbx_description
1 polymer ?
#
loop_
_entity_poly.entity_id
_entity_poly.type
_entity_poly.pdbx_seq_one_letter_code
_entity_poly.pdbx_strand_id
1 'polypeptide(L)'
;MEGLLRRRLSTEIHKHYGNARDIEWGLFGGQIFMLQSRPVTNLDNSYTDYEIMHELDSSHPSEFEIYSRAHLGETFPGATSWTALQIHWGNKSSFVRLSLDMRLSTVEDYNPFVENMGCEYNQVMFNISNGAMTGFFEGYPKSKPAVSMVLAWFGHHIEDKDVIKCFNDNSQSRPKQSITSIFQKLNFFL
;
A
#
# COMPACT_ATOMS: atom_id res chain seq x y z
N MET A 1 -3.51 41.82 18.83
CA MET A 1 -4.45 40.71 19.13
C MET A 1 -5.02 40.10 17.86
N GLU A 2 -5.39 40.90 16.84
CA GLU A 2 -5.95 40.42 15.56
C GLU A 2 -5.07 39.43 14.78
N GLY A 3 -3.74 39.63 14.75
CA GLY A 3 -2.83 38.76 13.99
C GLY A 3 -2.77 37.31 14.49
N LEU A 4 -2.88 37.09 15.81
CA LEU A 4 -2.86 35.75 16.42
C LEU A 4 -4.17 34.99 16.19
N LEU A 5 -5.30 35.70 16.26
CA LEU A 5 -6.63 35.13 16.02
C LEU A 5 -6.78 34.71 14.55
N ARG A 6 -6.33 35.58 13.63
CA ARG A 6 -6.31 35.31 12.19
C ARG A 6 -5.44 34.12 11.82
N ARG A 7 -4.25 33.99 12.43
CA ARG A 7 -3.36 32.85 12.20
C ARG A 7 -3.98 31.53 12.66
N ARG A 8 -4.56 31.49 13.87
CA ARG A 8 -5.25 30.29 14.38
C ARG A 8 -6.40 29.87 13.48
N LEU A 9 -7.25 30.82 13.08
CA LEU A 9 -8.37 30.55 12.17
C LEU A 9 -7.88 29.98 10.83
N SER A 10 -6.84 30.59 10.24
CA SER A 10 -6.25 30.09 8.99
C SER A 10 -5.70 28.67 9.11
N THR A 11 -5.04 28.33 10.24
CA THR A 11 -4.55 26.96 10.47
C THR A 11 -5.69 25.95 10.60
N GLU A 12 -6.76 26.28 11.33
CA GLU A 12 -7.89 25.36 11.51
C GLU A 12 -8.67 25.16 10.20
N ILE A 13 -8.83 26.21 9.38
CA ILE A 13 -9.43 26.10 8.05
C ILE A 13 -8.58 25.21 7.14
N HIS A 14 -7.25 25.41 7.13
CA HIS A 14 -6.36 24.59 6.32
C HIS A 14 -6.39 23.12 6.73
N LYS A 15 -6.37 22.82 8.04
CA LYS A 15 -6.53 21.44 8.55
C LYS A 15 -7.86 20.81 8.16
N HIS A 16 -8.95 21.58 8.16
CA HIS A 16 -10.28 21.07 7.84
C HIS A 16 -10.43 20.74 6.35
N TYR A 17 -9.97 21.62 5.45
CA TYR A 17 -10.14 21.44 4.01
C TYR A 17 -8.97 20.72 3.31
N GLY A 18 -7.80 20.64 3.95
CA GLY A 18 -6.61 20.00 3.39
C GLY A 18 -5.96 20.75 2.22
N ASN A 19 -6.43 21.94 1.87
CA ASN A 19 -5.89 22.75 0.78
C ASN A 19 -5.92 24.26 1.07
N ALA A 20 -5.32 25.05 0.18
CA ALA A 20 -5.33 26.50 0.28
C ALA A 20 -6.72 27.06 -0.05
N ARG A 21 -7.21 27.97 0.80
CA ARG A 21 -8.54 28.59 0.68
C ARG A 21 -8.41 30.10 0.52
N ASP A 22 -9.18 30.65 -0.41
CA ASP A 22 -9.54 32.06 -0.41
C ASP A 22 -10.75 32.23 0.50
N ILE A 23 -10.61 33.06 1.55
CA ILE A 23 -11.54 33.14 2.67
C ILE A 23 -12.03 34.57 2.82
N GLU A 24 -13.34 34.75 2.73
CA GLU A 24 -14.01 35.99 3.09
C GLU A 24 -14.54 35.86 4.52
N TRP A 25 -14.22 36.84 5.36
CA TRP A 25 -14.61 36.87 6.76
C TRP A 25 -15.02 38.28 7.16
N GLY A 26 -15.90 38.37 8.15
CA GLY A 26 -16.35 39.62 8.75
C GLY A 26 -16.08 39.67 10.25
N LEU A 27 -15.90 40.87 10.78
CA LEU A 27 -15.81 41.13 12.22
C LEU A 27 -17.06 41.88 12.66
N PHE A 28 -17.83 41.32 13.58
CA PHE A 28 -18.98 41.99 14.16
C PHE A 28 -19.07 41.72 15.66
N GLY A 29 -19.15 42.79 16.47
CA GLY A 29 -19.21 42.67 17.93
C GLY A 29 -18.02 41.94 18.56
N GLY A 30 -16.83 42.02 17.97
CA GLY A 30 -15.63 41.32 18.44
C GLY A 30 -15.57 39.82 18.08
N GLN A 31 -16.56 39.31 17.34
CA GLN A 31 -16.61 37.94 16.85
C GLN A 31 -16.27 37.89 15.35
N ILE A 32 -15.54 36.86 14.95
CA ILE A 32 -15.22 36.60 13.55
C ILE A 32 -16.28 35.65 12.97
N PHE A 33 -16.81 36.02 11.81
CA PHE A 33 -17.74 35.21 11.02
C PHE A 33 -17.09 34.84 9.69
N MET A 34 -17.22 33.58 9.30
CA MET A 34 -16.81 33.13 7.96
C MET A 34 -17.99 33.34 7.00
N LEU A 35 -17.76 34.09 5.93
CA LEU A 35 -18.79 34.42 4.94
C LEU A 35 -18.68 33.50 3.73
N GLN A 36 -17.46 33.30 3.25
CA GLN A 36 -17.17 32.44 2.10
C GLN A 36 -15.81 31.77 2.26
N SER A 37 -15.69 30.54 1.75
CA SER A 37 -14.43 29.81 1.65
C SER A 37 -14.43 29.05 0.33
N ARG A 38 -13.48 29.34 -0.57
CA ARG A 38 -13.33 28.65 -1.86
C ARG A 38 -11.89 28.15 -2.06
N PRO A 39 -11.67 27.02 -2.76
CA PRO A 39 -10.31 26.61 -3.13
C PRO A 39 -9.62 27.71 -3.94
N VAL A 40 -8.36 27.98 -3.65
CA VAL A 40 -7.54 28.81 -4.53
C VAL A 40 -7.15 27.97 -5.74
N THR A 41 -7.52 28.41 -6.94
CA THR A 41 -7.32 27.63 -8.17
C THR A 41 -6.06 28.01 -8.96
N ASN A 42 -5.23 28.92 -8.44
CA ASN A 42 -4.05 29.43 -9.14
C ASN A 42 -2.75 29.23 -8.35
N LEU A 43 -2.79 28.53 -7.21
CA LEU A 43 -1.59 28.11 -6.48
C LEU A 43 -1.16 26.78 -7.08
N ASP A 44 -0.14 26.80 -7.95
CA ASP A 44 0.52 25.62 -8.57
C ASP A 44 -0.34 24.35 -8.58
N ASN A 45 -1.32 24.32 -9.48
CA ASN A 45 -2.23 23.19 -9.67
C ASN A 45 -1.60 22.02 -10.46
N SER A 46 -0.31 22.09 -10.80
CA SER A 46 0.34 20.94 -11.42
C SER A 46 0.75 20.00 -10.31
N TYR A 47 0.19 18.80 -10.32
CA TYR A 47 0.78 17.67 -9.61
C TYR A 47 2.28 17.67 -9.90
N THR A 48 3.07 17.68 -8.84
CA THR A 48 4.52 17.47 -8.92
C THR A 48 4.79 16.10 -9.52
N ASP A 49 5.97 15.90 -10.12
CA ASP A 49 6.37 14.56 -10.60
C ASP A 49 6.23 13.51 -9.49
N TYR A 50 6.45 13.90 -8.23
CA TYR A 50 6.18 13.05 -7.08
C TYR A 50 4.71 12.63 -7.01
N GLU A 51 3.77 13.56 -6.99
CA GLU A 51 2.34 13.21 -6.88
C GLU A 51 1.82 12.45 -8.10
N ILE A 52 2.32 12.74 -9.31
CA ILE A 52 1.99 11.99 -10.53
C ILE A 52 2.51 10.55 -10.45
N MET A 53 3.73 10.36 -9.92
CA MET A 53 4.30 9.02 -9.77
C MET A 53 3.57 8.18 -8.74
N HIS A 54 3.02 8.80 -7.68
CA HIS A 54 2.40 8.10 -6.54
C HIS A 54 0.86 8.10 -6.59
N GLU A 55 0.25 8.60 -7.67
CA GLU A 55 -1.23 8.68 -7.82
C GLU A 55 -1.89 7.31 -7.71
N LEU A 56 -1.19 6.26 -8.16
CA LEU A 56 -1.68 4.88 -8.22
C LEU A 56 -1.12 3.99 -7.11
N ASP A 57 -0.46 4.56 -6.11
CA ASP A 57 0.22 3.76 -5.10
C ASP A 57 -0.76 2.97 -4.23
N SER A 58 -0.40 1.73 -3.92
CA SER A 58 -1.16 0.86 -3.05
C SER A 58 -0.90 1.14 -1.57
N SER A 59 -1.88 0.82 -0.73
CA SER A 59 -1.69 0.89 0.72
C SER A 59 -0.73 -0.20 1.18
N HIS A 60 0.31 0.19 1.89
CA HIS A 60 1.26 -0.73 2.51
C HIS A 60 0.79 -1.10 3.92
N PRO A 61 0.53 -2.39 4.23
CA PRO A 61 0.13 -2.81 5.57
C PRO A 61 1.27 -2.79 6.60
N SER A 62 2.53 -2.60 6.19
CA SER A 62 3.70 -2.56 7.08
C SER A 62 4.81 -1.66 6.54
N GLU A 63 5.66 -1.15 7.42
CA GLU A 63 6.89 -0.41 7.07
C GLU A 63 8.04 -1.34 6.64
N PHE A 64 7.89 -2.66 6.85
CA PHE A 64 8.92 -3.66 6.58
C PHE A 64 8.65 -4.47 5.30
N GLU A 65 7.82 -3.95 4.41
CA GLU A 65 7.53 -4.64 3.16
C GLU A 65 8.69 -4.56 2.19
N ILE A 66 8.97 -5.68 1.53
CA ILE A 66 9.93 -5.73 0.45
C ILE A 66 9.18 -5.99 -0.84
N TYR A 67 9.34 -5.07 -1.78
CA TYR A 67 8.75 -5.15 -3.10
C TYR A 67 9.80 -5.45 -4.16
N SER A 68 9.42 -6.28 -5.13
CA SER A 68 10.22 -6.56 -6.30
C SER A 68 9.40 -6.37 -7.58
N ARG A 69 9.99 -5.66 -8.54
CA ARG A 69 9.43 -5.48 -9.88
C ARG A 69 9.73 -6.65 -10.80
N ALA A 70 10.42 -7.66 -10.28
CA ALA A 70 11.15 -8.58 -11.13
C ALA A 70 10.20 -9.33 -12.09
N HIS A 71 10.64 -9.47 -13.33
CA HIS A 71 9.88 -9.80 -14.54
C HIS A 71 8.82 -8.77 -14.99
N LEU A 72 7.98 -8.25 -14.08
CA LEU A 72 6.92 -7.30 -14.44
C LEU A 72 7.43 -5.95 -14.93
N GLY A 73 8.61 -5.52 -14.50
CA GLY A 73 9.24 -4.30 -15.02
C GLY A 73 9.56 -4.37 -16.52
N GLU A 74 9.71 -5.57 -17.09
CA GLU A 74 9.87 -5.80 -18.53
C GLU A 74 8.51 -5.89 -19.23
N THR A 75 7.56 -6.60 -18.63
CA THR A 75 6.22 -6.81 -19.22
C THR A 75 5.32 -5.58 -19.15
N PHE A 76 5.46 -4.76 -18.11
CA PHE A 76 4.66 -3.57 -17.83
C PHE A 76 5.54 -2.36 -17.44
N PRO A 77 6.39 -1.85 -18.36
CA PRO A 77 7.30 -0.75 -18.06
C PRO A 77 6.52 0.56 -17.86
N GLY A 78 6.24 0.93 -16.62
CA GLY A 78 5.47 2.14 -16.26
C GLY A 78 4.02 2.11 -16.78
N ALA A 79 3.51 0.94 -17.12
CA ALA A 79 2.26 0.76 -17.87
C ALA A 79 1.05 0.45 -16.99
N THR A 80 1.01 0.97 -15.76
CA THR A 80 -0.19 0.87 -14.94
C THR A 80 -1.11 2.04 -15.28
N SER A 81 -2.07 1.82 -16.18
CA SER A 81 -3.20 2.75 -16.32
C SER A 81 -4.23 2.49 -15.21
N TRP A 82 -5.04 3.49 -14.88
CA TRP A 82 -6.22 3.32 -14.00
C TRP A 82 -7.08 2.11 -14.38
N THR A 83 -7.24 1.85 -15.68
CA THR A 83 -7.98 0.70 -16.21
C THR A 83 -7.26 -0.63 -15.98
N ALA A 84 -5.94 -0.67 -16.19
CA ALA A 84 -5.14 -1.87 -15.89
C ALA A 84 -5.21 -2.20 -14.39
N LEU A 85 -5.08 -1.18 -13.52
CA LEU A 85 -5.19 -1.33 -12.07
C LEU A 85 -6.55 -1.94 -11.66
N GLN A 86 -7.65 -1.37 -12.17
CA GLN A 86 -8.99 -1.84 -11.83
C GLN A 86 -9.28 -3.27 -12.32
N ILE A 87 -8.89 -3.60 -13.55
CA ILE A 87 -9.20 -4.92 -14.13
C ILE A 87 -8.34 -6.03 -13.52
N HIS A 88 -7.05 -5.77 -13.29
CA HIS A 88 -6.11 -6.81 -12.86
C HIS A 88 -5.93 -6.88 -11.35
N TRP A 89 -6.03 -5.75 -10.63
CA TRP A 89 -5.68 -5.67 -9.20
C TRP A 89 -6.81 -5.17 -8.29
N GLY A 90 -7.79 -4.43 -8.82
CA GLY A 90 -8.98 -4.00 -8.07
C GLY A 90 -9.93 -5.15 -7.71
N ASN A 91 -9.94 -6.22 -8.52
CA ASN A 91 -10.76 -7.42 -8.27
C ASN A 91 -9.90 -8.60 -7.77
N LYS A 92 -9.36 -8.45 -6.56
CA LYS A 92 -8.51 -9.47 -5.91
C LYS A 92 -9.20 -10.84 -5.84
N SER A 93 -10.52 -10.87 -5.70
CA SER A 93 -11.32 -12.10 -5.71
C SER A 93 -11.20 -12.90 -7.01
N SER A 94 -11.01 -12.27 -8.17
CA SER A 94 -10.83 -12.98 -9.44
C SER A 94 -9.49 -13.73 -9.50
N PHE A 95 -8.40 -13.11 -9.01
CA PHE A 95 -7.10 -13.76 -8.97
C PHE A 95 -7.09 -14.94 -7.99
N VAL A 96 -7.72 -14.76 -6.83
CA VAL A 96 -7.90 -15.83 -5.83
C VAL A 96 -8.76 -16.96 -6.40
N ARG A 97 -9.86 -16.63 -7.09
CA ARG A 97 -10.71 -17.64 -7.73
C ARG A 97 -9.91 -18.46 -8.73
N LEU A 98 -9.08 -17.80 -9.55
CA LEU A 98 -8.22 -18.46 -10.51
C LEU A 98 -7.17 -19.35 -9.83
N SER A 99 -6.54 -18.89 -8.74
CA SER A 99 -5.54 -19.70 -8.02
C SER A 99 -6.17 -20.93 -7.36
N LEU A 100 -7.40 -20.80 -6.83
CA LEU A 100 -8.20 -21.91 -6.31
C LEU A 100 -8.58 -22.90 -7.43
N ASP A 101 -9.02 -22.41 -8.58
CA ASP A 101 -9.41 -23.25 -9.73
C ASP A 101 -8.19 -24.01 -10.30
N MET A 102 -7.02 -23.37 -10.32
CA MET A 102 -5.74 -23.99 -10.70
C MET A 102 -5.14 -24.88 -9.60
N ARG A 103 -5.77 -24.96 -8.42
CA ARG A 103 -5.28 -25.72 -7.25
C ARG A 103 -3.89 -25.30 -6.78
N LEU A 104 -3.54 -24.02 -6.94
CA LEU A 104 -2.27 -23.45 -6.47
C LEU A 104 -2.34 -22.96 -5.03
N SER A 105 -3.54 -22.73 -4.50
CA SER A 105 -3.79 -22.30 -3.12
C SER A 105 -5.10 -22.90 -2.59
N THR A 106 -5.32 -22.85 -1.28
CA THR A 106 -6.64 -23.12 -0.69
C THR A 106 -7.33 -21.81 -0.24
N VAL A 107 -8.58 -21.91 0.19
CA VAL A 107 -9.34 -20.73 0.66
C VAL A 107 -8.77 -20.22 1.99
N GLU A 108 -8.26 -21.13 2.81
CA GLU A 108 -7.66 -20.85 4.11
C GLU A 108 -6.34 -20.08 4.00
N ASP A 109 -5.64 -20.21 2.87
CA ASP A 109 -4.41 -19.48 2.57
C ASP A 109 -4.68 -18.01 2.20
N TYR A 110 -5.92 -17.65 1.88
CA TYR A 110 -6.26 -16.30 1.46
C TYR A 110 -6.48 -15.36 2.64
N ASN A 111 -5.71 -14.27 2.67
CA ASN A 111 -5.90 -13.16 3.60
C ASN A 111 -6.21 -11.87 2.83
N PRO A 112 -7.43 -11.31 2.95
CA PRO A 112 -7.78 -10.08 2.23
C PRO A 112 -7.03 -8.83 2.73
N PHE A 113 -6.33 -8.93 3.86
CA PHE A 113 -5.56 -7.85 4.46
C PHE A 113 -4.05 -7.92 4.14
N VAL A 114 -3.63 -8.90 3.34
CA VAL A 114 -2.24 -9.03 2.88
C VAL A 114 -2.22 -8.88 1.37
N GLU A 115 -1.55 -7.83 0.91
CA GLU A 115 -1.43 -7.53 -0.52
C GLU A 115 -0.18 -8.22 -1.09
N ASN A 116 -0.37 -9.23 -1.94
CA ASN A 116 0.73 -9.93 -2.61
C ASN A 116 1.34 -9.12 -3.77
N MET A 117 0.57 -8.18 -4.31
CA MET A 117 0.93 -7.31 -5.41
C MET A 117 0.41 -5.92 -5.12
N GLY A 118 1.28 -4.93 -5.35
CA GLY A 118 0.97 -3.52 -5.22
C GLY A 118 1.33 -2.78 -6.50
N CYS A 119 0.81 -1.57 -6.65
CA CYS A 119 1.32 -0.61 -7.61
C CYS A 119 2.09 0.43 -6.81
N GLU A 120 3.35 0.68 -7.17
CA GLU A 120 4.21 1.65 -6.52
C GLU A 120 4.98 2.41 -7.59
N TYR A 121 4.98 3.74 -7.58
CA TYR A 121 5.64 4.57 -8.58
C TYR A 121 5.17 4.27 -10.02
N ASN A 122 3.86 4.06 -10.21
CA ASN A 122 3.25 3.60 -11.46
C ASN A 122 3.79 2.25 -11.98
N GLN A 123 4.34 1.42 -11.10
CA GLN A 123 4.91 0.12 -11.44
C GLN A 123 4.28 -0.97 -10.61
N VAL A 124 3.97 -2.09 -11.25
CA VAL A 124 3.48 -3.27 -10.54
C VAL A 124 4.64 -3.94 -9.85
N MET A 125 4.47 -4.20 -8.56
CA MET A 125 5.47 -4.86 -7.73
C MET A 125 4.86 -6.05 -6.99
N PHE A 126 5.65 -7.11 -6.83
CA PHE A 126 5.33 -8.22 -5.95
C PHE A 126 5.84 -7.94 -4.55
N ASN A 127 4.99 -8.14 -3.56
CA ASN A 127 5.44 -8.23 -2.19
C ASN A 127 6.12 -9.60 -2.01
N ILE A 128 7.42 -9.59 -1.76
CA ILE A 128 8.21 -10.81 -1.54
C ILE A 128 8.38 -11.14 -0.04
N SER A 129 7.92 -10.24 0.83
CA SER A 129 7.97 -10.37 2.28
C SER A 129 6.74 -11.01 2.89
N ASN A 130 5.61 -10.99 2.18
CA ASN A 130 4.33 -11.38 2.74
C ASN A 130 3.43 -12.10 1.73
N GLY A 131 2.55 -12.96 2.27
CA GLY A 131 1.53 -13.71 1.55
C GLY A 131 2.09 -14.78 0.60
N ALA A 132 1.47 -14.95 -0.57
CA ALA A 132 1.63 -16.13 -1.43
C ALA A 132 3.07 -16.35 -1.95
N MET A 133 3.86 -15.27 -2.05
CA MET A 133 5.22 -15.34 -2.59
C MET A 133 6.28 -15.65 -1.53
N THR A 134 5.94 -15.57 -0.24
CA THR A 134 6.89 -15.82 0.87
C THR A 134 7.50 -17.22 0.81
N GLY A 135 6.68 -18.23 0.49
CA GLY A 135 7.13 -19.62 0.42
C GLY A 135 8.10 -19.91 -0.72
N PHE A 136 8.19 -19.04 -1.73
CA PHE A 136 9.07 -19.26 -2.89
C PHE A 136 10.55 -19.06 -2.55
N PHE A 137 10.83 -18.26 -1.53
CA PHE A 137 12.19 -17.91 -1.13
C PHE A 137 12.62 -18.53 0.19
N GLU A 138 11.74 -19.31 0.82
CA GLU A 138 12.00 -19.94 2.11
C GLU A 138 13.24 -20.84 2.06
N GLY A 139 14.14 -20.64 3.01
CA GLY A 139 15.39 -21.40 3.11
C GLY A 139 16.47 -20.96 2.12
N TYR A 140 16.28 -19.87 1.37
CA TYR A 140 17.38 -19.21 0.65
C TYR A 140 18.46 -18.73 1.65
N PRO A 141 19.77 -18.90 1.37
CA PRO A 141 20.38 -19.45 0.15
C PRO A 141 20.68 -20.97 0.20
N LYS A 142 20.21 -21.69 1.22
CA LYS A 142 20.56 -23.12 1.43
C LYS A 142 19.70 -24.08 0.59
N SER A 143 18.45 -23.71 0.33
CA SER A 143 17.49 -24.50 -0.43
C SER A 143 17.73 -24.37 -1.93
N LYS A 144 18.01 -25.49 -2.63
CA LYS A 144 18.21 -25.48 -4.10
C LYS A 144 16.98 -24.93 -4.86
N PRO A 145 15.73 -25.32 -4.53
CA PRO A 145 14.55 -24.70 -5.13
C PRO A 145 14.49 -23.19 -4.94
N ALA A 146 14.75 -22.69 -3.72
CA ALA A 146 14.73 -21.26 -3.43
C ALA A 146 15.83 -20.52 -4.20
N VAL A 147 17.04 -21.10 -4.31
CA VAL A 147 18.13 -20.53 -5.11
C VAL A 147 17.77 -20.45 -6.58
N SER A 148 17.19 -21.51 -7.16
CA SER A 148 16.72 -21.50 -8.54
C SER A 148 15.64 -20.44 -8.76
N MET A 149 14.72 -20.27 -7.81
CA MET A 149 13.68 -19.26 -7.89
C MET A 149 14.26 -17.83 -7.83
N VAL A 150 15.19 -17.56 -6.91
CA VAL A 150 15.89 -16.26 -6.85
C VAL A 150 16.62 -15.98 -8.17
N LEU A 151 17.32 -16.95 -8.74
CA LEU A 151 18.01 -16.77 -10.02
C LEU A 151 17.02 -16.55 -11.17
N ALA A 152 15.91 -17.29 -11.21
CA ALA A 152 14.89 -17.12 -12.24
C ALA A 152 14.22 -15.74 -12.17
N TRP A 153 14.05 -15.21 -10.95
CA TRP A 153 13.33 -13.97 -10.74
C TRP A 153 14.24 -12.75 -10.87
N PHE A 154 15.40 -12.75 -10.20
CA PHE A 154 16.31 -11.60 -10.14
C PHE A 154 17.48 -11.69 -11.13
N GLY A 155 17.73 -12.87 -11.72
CA GLY A 155 18.87 -13.08 -12.63
C GLY A 155 20.23 -13.20 -11.94
N HIS A 156 20.30 -13.02 -10.62
CA HIS A 156 21.53 -13.06 -9.83
C HIS A 156 21.24 -13.48 -8.38
N HIS A 157 22.29 -13.81 -7.64
CA HIS A 157 22.18 -14.07 -6.20
C HIS A 157 21.97 -12.77 -5.44
N ILE A 158 21.08 -12.79 -4.44
CA ILE A 158 20.89 -11.68 -3.52
C ILE A 158 21.93 -11.80 -2.41
N GLU A 159 22.70 -10.74 -2.23
CA GLU A 159 23.73 -10.66 -1.18
C GLU A 159 23.29 -9.79 0.02
N ASP A 160 22.23 -9.00 -0.17
CA ASP A 160 21.69 -8.10 0.84
C ASP A 160 21.11 -8.91 2.02
N LYS A 161 21.70 -8.71 3.20
CA LYS A 161 21.36 -9.45 4.41
C LYS A 161 19.95 -9.15 4.90
N ASP A 162 19.44 -7.94 4.68
CA ASP A 162 18.13 -7.55 5.15
C ASP A 162 17.04 -8.20 4.29
N VAL A 163 17.27 -8.30 2.97
CA VAL A 163 16.41 -9.04 2.06
C VAL A 163 16.42 -10.54 2.36
N ILE A 164 17.62 -11.13 2.57
CA ILE A 164 17.74 -12.55 2.94
C ILE A 164 17.06 -12.83 4.27
N LYS A 165 17.18 -11.93 5.25
CA LYS A 165 16.50 -12.06 6.53
C LYS A 165 14.99 -12.10 6.32
N CYS A 166 14.45 -11.24 5.47
CA CYS A 166 13.03 -11.20 5.17
C CYS A 166 12.50 -12.52 4.58
N PHE A 167 13.24 -13.17 3.68
CA PHE A 167 12.84 -14.49 3.14
C PHE A 167 12.73 -15.60 4.18
N ASN A 168 13.43 -15.43 5.31
CA ASN A 168 13.46 -16.41 6.38
C ASN A 168 12.68 -15.94 7.62
N ASP A 169 12.15 -14.72 7.61
CA ASP A 169 11.40 -14.13 8.73
C ASP A 169 9.90 -14.35 8.56
N ASN A 170 9.44 -15.54 8.96
CA ASN A 170 8.02 -15.89 9.00
C ASN A 170 7.31 -15.34 10.26
N SER A 171 7.89 -14.39 11.00
CA SER A 171 7.26 -13.86 12.22
C SER A 171 6.14 -12.86 11.92
N GLN A 172 6.21 -12.15 10.80
CA GLN A 172 5.24 -11.12 10.41
C GLN A 172 4.21 -11.56 9.36
N SER A 173 4.49 -12.63 8.61
CA SER A 173 3.61 -13.20 7.57
C SER A 173 2.57 -14.20 8.11
N ARG A 174 2.64 -14.57 9.39
CA ARG A 174 1.59 -15.40 10.00
C ARG A 174 0.27 -14.63 9.92
N PRO A 175 -0.84 -15.25 9.49
CA PRO A 175 -2.14 -14.65 9.70
C PRO A 175 -2.21 -14.34 11.19
N LYS A 176 -2.34 -13.04 11.54
CA LYS A 176 -2.78 -12.67 12.89
C LYS A 176 -4.00 -13.53 13.11
N GLN A 177 -3.90 -14.45 14.08
CA GLN A 177 -4.94 -15.44 14.38
C GLN A 177 -6.28 -14.76 14.18
N SER A 178 -7.11 -15.29 13.28
CA SER A 178 -8.41 -14.67 13.05
C SER A 178 -9.06 -14.47 14.41
N ILE A 179 -9.76 -13.35 14.60
CA ILE A 179 -10.42 -13.05 15.87
C ILE A 179 -11.22 -14.27 16.36
N THR A 180 -11.80 -15.04 15.43
CA THR A 180 -12.47 -16.33 15.65
C THR A 180 -11.56 -17.39 16.27
N SER A 181 -10.34 -17.57 15.79
CA SER A 181 -9.36 -18.52 16.37
C SER A 181 -8.83 -18.07 17.75
N ILE A 182 -8.80 -16.76 18.01
CA ILE A 182 -8.53 -16.21 19.35
C ILE A 182 -9.72 -16.49 20.28
N PHE A 183 -10.95 -16.26 19.82
CA PHE A 183 -12.16 -16.56 20.60
C PHE A 183 -12.36 -18.05 20.88
N GLN A 184 -11.99 -18.92 19.95
CA GLN A 184 -11.97 -20.38 20.15
C GLN A 184 -10.92 -20.80 21.17
N LYS A 185 -9.73 -20.18 21.18
CA LYS A 185 -8.70 -20.43 22.20
C LYS A 185 -9.05 -19.87 23.58
N LEU A 186 -9.85 -18.80 23.63
CA LEU A 186 -10.27 -18.16 24.87
C LEU A 186 -11.60 -18.73 25.44
N ASN A 187 -12.13 -19.84 24.88
CA ASN A 187 -13.40 -20.46 25.32
C ASN A 187 -14.58 -19.47 25.44
N PHE A 188 -14.69 -18.50 24.53
CA PHE A 188 -15.79 -17.52 24.55
C PHE A 188 -17.05 -17.94 23.78
N PHE A 189 -17.16 -19.20 23.37
CA PHE A 189 -18.40 -19.80 22.92
C PHE A 189 -18.87 -20.86 23.91
N LEU A 190 -19.78 -20.45 24.80
CA LEU A 190 -20.86 -21.26 25.35
C LEU A 190 -22.18 -20.62 24.90
#